data_AF-A0A1P9X3C7-F1
#
_entry.id   AF-A0A1P9X3C7-F1
#
_cell.length_a   1.000
_cell.length_b   1.000
_cell.length_c   1.000
_cell.angle_alpha   90.00
_cell.angle_beta   90.00
_cell.angle_gamma   90.00
#
_symmetry.space_group_name_H-M   'P 1'
#
loop_
_entity.id
_entity.type
_entity.pdbx_description
1 polymer ?
#
loop_
_entity_poly.entity_id
_entity_poly.type
_entity_poly.pdbx_seq_one_letter_code
_entity_poly.pdbx_strand_id
1 'polypeptide(L)' 'MNDELNADDRADLVAGLFDRIDHLNRVIEQRRASADTDPLAVEEFTARRDKYVRELNKLLWSIGLTGELHMPRMAA' A
#
# COMPACT_ATOMS: atom_id res chain seq x y z
N MET A 1 -21.56 19.10 11.06
CA MET A 1 -20.67 18.98 9.89
C MET A 1 -20.34 17.51 9.77
N ASN A 2 -21.00 16.80 8.87
CA ASN A 2 -20.75 15.37 8.63
C ASN A 2 -19.56 15.30 7.67
N ASP A 3 -18.47 14.75 8.19
CA ASP A 3 -17.17 14.61 7.53
C ASP A 3 -17.22 13.42 6.55
N GLU A 4 -18.06 13.54 5.51
CA GLU A 4 -17.97 12.66 4.35
C GLU A 4 -17.00 13.30 3.37
N LEU A 5 -15.78 12.76 3.29
CA LEU A 5 -14.89 13.02 2.15
C LEU A 5 -15.72 12.85 0.87
N ASN A 6 -15.75 13.87 0.00
CA ASN A 6 -16.44 13.76 -1.29
C ASN A 6 -15.77 12.66 -2.12
N ALA A 7 -16.48 12.14 -3.12
CA ALA A 7 -15.96 11.07 -3.98
C ALA A 7 -14.61 11.45 -4.64
N ASP A 8 -14.45 12.72 -5.02
CA ASP A 8 -13.21 13.28 -5.55
C ASP A 8 -12.04 13.24 -4.54
N ASP A 9 -12.28 13.65 -3.28
CA ASP A 9 -11.24 13.58 -2.23
C ASP A 9 -10.82 12.13 -1.96
N ARG A 10 -11.76 11.18 -2.02
CA ARG A 10 -11.44 9.75 -1.88
C ARG A 10 -10.65 9.22 -3.07
N ALA A 11 -10.98 9.64 -4.29
CA ALA A 11 -10.25 9.26 -5.48
C ALA A 11 -8.80 9.78 -5.45
N ASP A 12 -8.59 11.01 -5.01
CA ASP A 12 -7.26 11.60 -4.83
C ASP A 12 -6.44 10.84 -3.77
N LEU A 13 -7.06 10.52 -2.64
CA LEU A 13 -6.42 9.70 -1.58
C LEU A 13 -6.03 8.31 -2.08
N VAL A 14 -6.90 7.65 -2.85
CA VAL A 14 -6.61 6.34 -3.47
C VAL A 14 -5.44 6.45 -4.43
N ALA A 15 -5.46 7.44 -5.33
CA ALA A 15 -4.37 7.68 -6.29
C ALA A 15 -3.04 7.96 -5.57
N GLY A 16 -3.04 8.80 -4.54
CA GLY A 16 -1.86 9.10 -3.73
C GLY A 16 -1.31 7.90 -2.96
N LEU A 17 -2.17 6.98 -2.51
CA LEU A 17 -1.72 5.72 -1.90
C LEU A 17 -1.10 4.77 -2.92
N PHE A 18 -1.69 4.67 -4.12
CA PHE A 18 -1.10 3.87 -5.21
C PHE A 18 0.29 4.37 -5.59
N ASP A 19 0.48 5.68 -5.76
CA ASP A 19 1.78 6.28 -6.08
C ASP A 19 2.83 5.97 -5.00
N ARG A 20 2.47 6.11 -3.73
CA ARG A 20 3.37 5.79 -2.61
C ARG A 20 3.73 4.30 -2.55
N ILE A 21 2.78 3.42 -2.83
CA ILE A 21 3.01 1.97 -2.87
C ILE A 21 3.95 1.61 -4.02
N ASP A 22 3.71 2.17 -5.22
CA ASP A 22 4.58 1.96 -6.39
C ASP A 22 6.00 2.46 -6.14
N HIS A 23 6.14 3.67 -5.58
CA HIS A 23 7.42 4.23 -5.20
C HIS A 23 8.17 3.31 -4.22
N LEU A 24 7.50 2.82 -3.17
CA LEU A 24 8.11 1.91 -2.20
C LEU A 24 8.51 0.57 -2.84
N ASN A 25 7.70 0.02 -3.75
CA ASN A 25 8.07 -1.19 -4.48
C ASN A 25 9.36 -0.99 -5.28
N ARG A 26 9.48 0.11 -6.03
CA ARG A 26 10.70 0.43 -6.79
C ARG A 26 11.92 0.58 -5.88
N VAL A 27 11.77 1.24 -4.73
CA VAL A 27 12.85 1.39 -3.74
C VAL A 27 13.27 0.04 -3.17
N ILE A 28 12.31 -0.82 -2.84
CA ILE A 28 12.59 -2.18 -2.34
C ILE A 28 13.32 -3.00 -3.40
N GLU A 29 12.87 -2.98 -4.65
CA GLU A 29 13.49 -3.68 -5.77
C GLU A 29 14.92 -3.19 -6.02
N GLN A 30 15.12 -1.87 -6.08
CA GLN A 30 16.44 -1.26 -6.25
C GLN A 30 17.39 -1.65 -5.11
N ARG A 31 16.90 -1.63 -3.87
CA ARG A 31 17.72 -2.01 -2.71
C ARG A 31 18.09 -3.48 -2.78
N ARG A 32 17.13 -4.39 -3.02
CA ARG A 32 17.39 -5.83 -3.14
C ARG A 32 18.36 -6.19 -4.27
N ALA A 33 18.40 -5.40 -5.34
CA ALA A 33 19.34 -5.59 -6.44
C ALA A 33 20.76 -5.07 -6.12
N SER A 34 20.93 -4.32 -5.03
CA SER A 34 22.22 -3.73 -4.65
C SER A 34 23.07 -4.74 -3.86
N ALA A 35 24.36 -4.85 -4.19
CA ALA A 35 25.27 -5.76 -3.49
C ALA A 35 25.49 -5.40 -2.00
N ASP A 36 25.20 -4.16 -1.61
CA ASP A 36 25.28 -3.62 -0.25
C ASP A 36 23.87 -3.47 0.38
N THR A 37 22.99 -4.45 0.13
CA THR A 37 21.62 -4.39 0.66
C THR A 37 21.63 -4.45 2.18
N ASP A 38 21.14 -3.38 2.82
CA ASP A 38 20.78 -3.43 4.24
C ASP A 38 19.40 -4.12 4.41
N PRO A 39 19.34 -5.33 5.01
CA PRO A 39 18.08 -6.08 5.13
C PRO A 39 17.08 -5.39 6.06
N LEU A 40 17.55 -4.64 7.06
CA LEU A 40 16.69 -3.89 7.98
C LEU A 40 15.96 -2.77 7.24
N ALA A 41 16.67 -1.99 6.42
CA ALA A 41 16.05 -0.97 5.58
C ALA A 41 15.01 -1.57 4.62
N VAL A 42 15.30 -2.72 4.00
CA VAL A 42 14.32 -3.40 3.13
C VAL A 42 13.07 -3.82 3.92
N GLU A 43 13.24 -4.32 5.14
CA GLU A 43 12.12 -4.67 6.02
C GLU A 43 11.30 -3.44 6.41
N GLU A 44 11.94 -2.31 6.74
CA GLU A 44 11.25 -1.06 7.05
C GLU A 44 10.44 -0.52 5.87
N PHE A 45 11.00 -0.52 4.65
CA PHE A 45 10.26 -0.11 3.45
C PHE A 45 9.10 -1.06 3.15
N THR A 46 9.31 -2.36 3.38
CA THR A 46 8.27 -3.39 3.22
C THR A 46 7.12 -3.16 4.21
N ALA A 47 7.43 -2.95 5.50
CA ALA A 47 6.44 -2.66 6.53
C ALA A 47 5.66 -1.37 6.23
N ARG A 48 6.34 -0.34 5.72
CA ARG A 48 5.71 0.92 5.33
C ARG A 48 4.77 0.76 4.13
N ARG A 49 5.15 -0.05 3.14
CA ARG A 49 4.30 -0.40 2.00
C ARG A 49 3.06 -1.15 2.47
N ASP A 50 3.24 -2.16 3.33
CA ASP A 50 2.13 -2.92 3.90
C ASP A 50 1.15 -2.05 4.68
N LYS A 51 1.64 -1.03 5.39
CA LYS A 51 0.77 -0.02 6.02
C LYS A 51 -0.10 0.69 4.97
N TYR A 52 0.49 1.21 3.89
CA TYR A 52 -0.27 1.91 2.85
C TYR A 52 -1.23 0.99 2.10
N VAL A 53 -0.87 -0.28 1.87
CA VAL A 53 -1.79 -1.29 1.29
C VAL A 53 -2.99 -1.52 2.20
N ARG A 54 -2.80 -1.56 3.53
CA ARG A 54 -3.92 -1.67 4.48
C ARG A 54 -4.79 -0.42 4.50
N GLU A 55 -4.20 0.77 4.42
CA GLU A 55 -4.96 2.03 4.33
C GLU A 55 -5.78 2.10 3.04
N LEU A 56 -5.19 1.72 1.91
CA LEU A 56 -5.88 1.61 0.62
C LEU A 56 -7.03 0.61 0.70
N ASN A 57 -6.80 -0.58 1.27
CA ASN A 57 -7.86 -1.58 1.46
C ASN A 57 -9.01 -1.02 2.31
N LYS A 58 -8.74 -0.31 3.40
CA LYS A 58 -9.79 0.32 4.22
C LYS A 58 -10.63 1.32 3.42
N LEU A 59 -9.98 2.13 2.58
CA LEU A 59 -10.67 3.09 1.71
C LEU A 59 -11.52 2.38 0.65
N LEU A 60 -11.00 1.33 0.01
CA LEU A 60 -11.73 0.54 -0.98
C LEU A 60 -12.93 -0.21 -0.36
N TRP A 61 -12.77 -0.73 0.86
CA TRP A 61 -13.87 -1.34 1.63
C TRP A 61 -14.95 -0.32 1.98
N SER A 62 -14.56 0.91 2.31
CA SER A 62 -15.51 1.99 2.63
C SER A 62 -16.37 2.41 1.44
N ILE A 63 -15.97 2.12 0.21
CA ILE A 63 -16.70 2.48 -1.02
C ILE A 63 -17.41 1.28 -1.65
N GLY A 64 -17.47 0.14 -0.95
CA GLY A 64 -18.17 -1.07 -1.42
C GLY A 64 -17.49 -1.77 -2.60
N LEU A 65 -16.26 -1.39 -2.95
CA LEU A 65 -15.43 -2.10 -3.92
C LEU A 65 -14.82 -3.33 -3.24
N THR A 66 -15.65 -4.34 -2.97
CA THR A 66 -15.21 -5.68 -2.58
C THR A 66 -14.75 -6.44 -3.83
N GLY A 67 -13.60 -6.05 -4.38
CA GLY A 67 -12.80 -7.01 -5.12
C GLY A 67 -12.11 -7.87 -4.06
N GLU A 68 -12.44 -9.15 -3.98
CA GLU A 68 -11.73 -10.13 -3.17
C GLU A 68 -10.23 -10.05 -3.50
N LEU A 69 -9.47 -9.27 -2.73
CA LEU A 69 -8.04 -9.40 -2.62
C LEU A 69 -7.81 -10.67 -1.81
N HIS A 70 -7.94 -11.79 -2.50
CA HIS A 70 -7.54 -13.11 -2.08
C HIS A 70 -6.04 -13.02 -1.74
N MET A 71 -5.72 -12.64 -0.51
CA MET A 71 -4.39 -12.87 0.04
C MET A 71 -4.24 -14.38 0.13
N PRO A 72 -3.36 -15.03 -0.65
CA PRO A 72 -3.07 -16.43 -0.41
C PRO A 72 -2.45 -16.50 0.97
N ARG A 73 -3.24 -16.99 1.94
CA ARG A 73 -2.74 -17.44 3.22
C ARG A 73 -1.74 -18.55 2.88
N MET A 74 -0.45 -18.23 2.89
CA MET A 74 0.61 -19.26 2.87
C MET A 74 0.34 -20.12 4.10
N ALA A 75 -0.20 -21.31 3.85
CA ALA A 75 -0.28 -22.36 4.84
C ALA A 75 1.16 -22.75 5.19
N ALA A 76 1.42 -22.76 6.50
CA ALA A 76 2.65 -23.22 7.11
C ALA A 76 2.90 -24.71 6.85
#